data_AF-A0A503XBM7-F1
#
_entry.id   AF-A0A503XBM7-F1
#
_cell.length_a   1.000
_cell.length_b   1.000
_cell.length_c   1.000
_cell.angle_alpha   90.00
_cell.angle_beta   90.00
_cell.angle_gamma   90.00
#
_symmetry.space_group_name_H-M   'P 1'
#
loop_
_entity.id
_entity.type
_entity.pdbx_description
1 polymer ?
#
loop_
_entity_poly.entity_id
_entity_poly.type
_entity_poly.pdbx_seq_one_letter_code
_entity_poly.pdbx_strand_id
1 'polypeptide(L)'
;MTLRYPLAPKQMGNHFAMTDVSSDLVFRRGKEVGKAVYQNRPLSKAGISERLFAFLFSGLVYPQIWEDPDVDMEAMQLGQGHRVVTIASGGCNILAYLTRSPARVDAVDLNAAHIALNRMKLEAVRRLPSQADLFRFFGAADTSHNSEAYDRFIAPHLDPVSRHYWERRNWRGRRRIGVFDRNFYQTGLLGLFIAMGHRTAKFFGVNPARMMEARNIGEQRRFFNEELAPVFDNKLLKWATSRKASLFGLGIPPAQYDSLITSGDGTMASVLRARLEKLACDFPLENNYFAWQAFARRYPEPGEAALPAYLEKRNYETIRGNIDRVAIHHANLIEFLAGKDAGAVDRFILLDAQDWMTDDQLNALWSEITRTASAGARVIFRTAAEPSLLPGRVSASLLDQWSYESDASREFSARDRSAIYGGFHLYVKRAA
;
A
#
# COMPACT_ATOMS: atom_id res chain seq x y z
N MET A 1 48.23 67.12 14.25
CA MET A 1 48.72 65.85 13.67
C MET A 1 48.07 64.72 14.47
N THR A 2 47.55 63.69 13.78
CA THR A 2 46.87 62.48 14.32
C THR A 2 45.58 62.72 15.11
N LEU A 3 44.42 62.50 14.48
CA LEU A 3 43.64 61.25 14.39
C LEU A 3 42.48 61.20 15.41
N ARG A 4 41.25 61.31 14.93
CA ARG A 4 40.18 60.27 15.01
C ARG A 4 38.90 60.85 14.42
N TYR A 5 38.54 60.35 13.23
CA TYR A 5 37.33 60.73 12.51
C TYR A 5 36.07 60.14 13.19
N PRO A 6 34.91 60.80 13.03
CA PRO A 6 33.71 60.55 13.82
C PRO A 6 32.78 59.50 13.19
N LEU A 7 31.88 59.03 14.05
CA LEU A 7 30.81 58.06 13.83
C LEU A 7 29.96 58.36 12.57
N ALA A 8 29.77 57.33 11.74
CA ALA A 8 28.83 57.29 10.62
C ALA A 8 27.44 56.81 11.08
N PRO A 9 26.36 57.12 10.33
CA PRO A 9 24.99 57.16 10.82
C PRO A 9 24.26 55.81 10.78
N LYS A 10 23.21 55.71 11.61
CA LYS A 10 22.25 54.59 11.70
C LYS A 10 21.75 54.12 10.32
N GLN A 11 22.05 52.87 9.97
CA GLN A 11 21.31 52.12 8.95
C GLN A 11 20.03 51.53 9.56
N MET A 12 18.88 51.86 8.97
CA MET A 12 17.62 51.14 9.16
C MET A 12 17.76 49.74 8.54
N GLY A 13 17.78 48.71 9.39
CA GLY A 13 17.66 47.32 8.96
C GLY A 13 16.19 46.97 8.70
N ASN A 14 15.86 46.65 7.45
CA ASN A 14 14.66 45.91 7.11
C ASN A 14 14.82 44.46 7.59
N HIS A 15 14.20 44.12 8.71
CA HIS A 15 13.96 42.74 9.11
C HIS A 15 12.89 42.14 8.19
N PHE A 16 13.31 41.41 7.16
CA PHE A 16 12.45 40.40 6.54
C PHE A 16 12.34 39.22 7.52
N ALA A 17 11.21 39.15 8.23
CA ALA A 17 10.82 37.99 8.99
C ALA A 17 10.61 36.81 8.00
N MET A 18 11.51 35.83 8.02
CA MET A 18 11.22 34.49 7.52
C MET A 18 10.13 33.90 8.42
N THR A 19 8.88 33.99 8.00
CA THR A 19 7.79 33.23 8.59
C THR A 19 8.03 31.74 8.32
N ASP A 20 7.86 30.98 9.39
CA ASP A 20 8.12 29.55 9.51
C ASP A 20 7.16 28.71 8.66
N VAL A 21 7.54 28.51 7.38
CA VAL A 21 6.86 27.65 6.39
C VAL A 21 6.77 26.19 6.85
N SER A 22 7.54 25.79 7.88
CA SER A 22 7.53 24.42 8.39
C SER A 22 6.28 24.10 9.22
N SER A 23 5.66 25.11 9.85
CA SER A 23 4.45 24.96 10.66
C SER A 23 3.19 24.72 9.81
N ASP A 24 3.08 25.38 8.65
CA ASP A 24 1.97 25.21 7.70
C ASP A 24 1.98 23.83 7.00
N LEU A 25 3.16 23.25 6.77
CA LEU A 25 3.32 21.92 6.19
C LEU A 25 2.96 20.80 7.18
N VAL A 26 3.13 21.02 8.48
CA VAL A 26 2.79 20.05 9.53
C VAL A 26 1.28 19.95 9.71
N PHE A 27 0.54 21.05 9.54
CA PHE A 27 -0.92 21.10 9.71
C PHE A 27 -1.73 20.48 8.54
N ARG A 28 -1.12 20.31 7.35
CA ARG A 28 -1.76 19.66 6.19
C ARG A 28 -1.81 18.13 6.26
N ARG A 29 -0.95 17.48 7.05
CA ARG A 29 -0.76 16.00 7.06
C ARG A 29 -2.02 15.17 7.39
N GLY A 30 -2.93 15.69 8.21
CA GLY A 30 -4.17 14.99 8.60
C GLY A 30 -5.46 15.56 7.99
N LYS A 31 -5.40 16.75 7.37
CA LYS A 31 -6.60 17.42 6.83
C LYS A 31 -7.11 16.78 5.55
N GLU A 32 -6.22 16.35 4.65
CA GLU A 32 -6.60 15.74 3.37
C GLU A 32 -7.19 14.33 3.56
N VAL A 33 -6.52 13.48 4.35
CA VAL A 33 -7.06 12.17 4.75
C VAL A 33 -8.35 12.34 5.56
N GLY A 34 -8.39 13.32 6.46
CA GLY A 34 -9.59 13.64 7.24
C GLY A 34 -10.78 14.04 6.38
N LYS A 35 -10.61 14.98 5.43
CA LYS A 35 -11.68 15.40 4.51
C LYS A 35 -12.22 14.26 3.66
N ALA A 36 -11.37 13.32 3.24
CA ALA A 36 -11.78 12.16 2.46
C ALA A 36 -12.63 11.16 3.27
N VAL A 37 -12.50 11.16 4.60
CA VAL A 37 -13.03 10.12 5.51
C VAL A 37 -14.18 10.63 6.39
N TYR A 38 -14.21 11.91 6.75
CA TYR A 38 -15.19 12.43 7.71
C TYR A 38 -16.59 12.48 7.10
N GLN A 39 -17.44 11.55 7.52
CA GLN A 39 -18.84 11.42 7.10
C GLN A 39 -19.81 11.71 8.25
N ASN A 40 -19.32 11.85 9.49
CA ASN A 40 -20.15 12.01 10.68
C ASN A 40 -19.77 13.21 11.58
N ARG A 41 -20.74 13.68 12.39
CA ARG A 41 -20.52 14.76 13.37
C ARG A 41 -19.39 14.38 14.36
N PRO A 42 -18.53 15.33 14.79
CA PRO A 42 -17.28 15.05 15.51
C PRO A 42 -17.42 14.25 16.82
N LEU A 43 -18.57 14.36 17.48
CA LEU A 43 -18.85 13.77 18.80
C LEU A 43 -19.74 12.51 18.72
N SER A 44 -20.13 12.05 17.52
CA SER A 44 -20.84 10.78 17.39
C SER A 44 -19.85 9.62 17.49
N LYS A 45 -20.34 8.42 17.88
CA LYS A 45 -19.49 7.21 17.90
C LYS A 45 -18.84 6.93 16.55
N ALA A 46 -19.51 7.25 15.44
CA ALA A 46 -18.98 7.14 14.09
C ALA A 46 -17.92 8.24 13.77
N GLY A 47 -18.16 9.49 14.16
CA GLY A 47 -17.19 10.59 13.93
C GLY A 47 -15.91 10.47 14.76
N ILE A 48 -15.97 9.91 15.96
CA ILE A 48 -14.79 9.57 16.77
C ILE A 48 -13.98 8.44 16.08
N SER A 49 -14.67 7.44 15.52
CA SER A 49 -14.05 6.36 14.76
C SER A 49 -13.36 6.85 13.49
N GLU A 50 -13.98 7.76 12.74
CA GLU A 50 -13.41 8.38 11.52
C GLU A 50 -12.19 9.27 11.82
N ARG A 51 -12.16 9.93 12.98
CA ARG A 51 -11.01 10.73 13.42
C ARG A 51 -9.85 9.87 13.91
N LEU A 52 -10.15 8.79 14.63
CA LEU A 52 -9.16 7.76 14.95
C LEU A 52 -8.64 7.10 13.66
N PHE A 53 -9.48 6.92 12.65
CA PHE A 53 -9.11 6.44 11.32
C PHE A 53 -8.16 7.40 10.61
N ALA A 54 -8.52 8.68 10.45
CA ALA A 54 -7.65 9.66 9.81
C ALA A 54 -6.29 9.78 10.54
N PHE A 55 -6.28 9.59 11.86
CA PHE A 55 -5.06 9.50 12.66
C PHE A 55 -4.24 8.23 12.35
N LEU A 56 -4.85 7.04 12.34
CA LEU A 56 -4.17 5.77 12.02
C LEU A 56 -3.62 5.73 10.58
N PHE A 57 -4.33 6.33 9.63
CA PHE A 57 -3.95 6.42 8.22
C PHE A 57 -3.06 7.63 7.88
N SER A 58 -2.74 8.49 8.86
CA SER A 58 -1.76 9.59 8.69
C SER A 58 -0.29 9.14 8.83
N GLY A 59 -0.07 7.91 9.30
CA GLY A 59 1.24 7.27 9.43
C GLY A 59 1.58 6.32 8.28
N LEU A 60 2.72 5.63 8.38
CA LEU A 60 3.03 4.53 7.45
C LEU A 60 2.10 3.35 7.77
N VAL A 61 1.13 3.09 6.89
CA VAL A 61 0.15 2.02 7.08
C VAL A 61 0.74 0.70 6.56
N TYR A 62 1.18 0.72 5.30
CA TYR A 62 1.60 -0.47 4.56
C TYR A 62 3.06 -0.35 4.12
N PRO A 63 4.00 -1.11 4.75
CA PRO A 63 5.40 -1.16 4.29
C PRO A 63 5.54 -1.94 2.96
N GLN A 64 4.58 -2.82 2.65
CA GLN A 64 4.37 -3.46 1.36
C GLN A 64 2.90 -3.39 0.95
N ILE A 65 2.63 -3.42 -0.34
CA ILE A 65 1.28 -3.61 -0.89
C ILE A 65 0.94 -5.10 -0.80
N TRP A 66 -0.32 -5.41 -0.48
CA TRP A 66 -0.85 -6.78 -0.38
C TRP A 66 -1.74 -7.11 -1.56
N GLU A 67 -1.28 -6.77 -2.76
CA GLU A 67 -1.95 -7.07 -4.02
C GLU A 67 -0.91 -7.64 -4.97
N ASP A 68 -1.22 -8.77 -5.59
CA ASP A 68 -0.27 -9.47 -6.42
C ASP A 68 0.01 -8.74 -7.74
N PRO A 69 1.22 -8.18 -7.93
CA PRO A 69 1.54 -7.45 -9.16
C PRO A 69 1.58 -8.35 -10.40
N ASP A 70 1.75 -9.66 -10.25
CA ASP A 70 1.78 -10.57 -11.40
C ASP A 70 0.37 -10.71 -11.99
N VAL A 71 -0.64 -10.86 -11.12
CA VAL A 71 -2.06 -10.85 -11.50
C VAL A 71 -2.46 -9.50 -12.06
N ASP A 72 -1.99 -8.39 -11.48
CA ASP A 72 -2.24 -7.04 -12.00
C ASP A 72 -1.78 -6.88 -13.44
N MET A 73 -0.52 -7.23 -13.70
CA MET A 73 0.09 -7.06 -15.01
C MET A 73 -0.60 -7.93 -16.06
N GLU A 74 -1.06 -9.13 -15.69
CA GLU A 74 -1.80 -10.00 -16.60
C GLU A 74 -3.21 -9.49 -16.89
N ALA A 75 -3.98 -9.13 -15.86
CA ALA A 75 -5.34 -8.61 -16.01
C ALA A 75 -5.38 -7.31 -16.83
N MET A 76 -4.38 -6.45 -16.62
CA MET A 76 -4.20 -5.25 -17.42
C MET A 76 -3.66 -5.55 -18.83
N GLN A 77 -3.08 -6.72 -19.07
CA GLN A 77 -2.15 -6.98 -20.17
C GLN A 77 -1.17 -5.81 -20.30
N LEU A 78 -0.49 -5.52 -19.20
CA LEU A 78 0.46 -4.41 -19.12
C LEU A 78 1.65 -4.69 -20.03
N GLY A 79 1.95 -3.75 -20.93
CA GLY A 79 3.03 -3.83 -21.88
C GLY A 79 3.65 -2.46 -22.15
N GLN A 80 4.57 -2.45 -23.11
CA GLN A 80 5.28 -1.25 -23.51
C GLN A 80 4.32 -0.18 -24.05
N GLY A 81 4.62 1.09 -23.75
CA GLY A 81 3.85 2.22 -24.29
C GLY A 81 2.63 2.61 -23.46
N HIS A 82 2.14 1.76 -22.55
CA HIS A 82 0.98 2.10 -21.72
C HIS A 82 1.29 3.23 -20.73
N ARG A 83 0.29 4.10 -20.54
CA ARG A 83 0.24 5.14 -19.51
C ARG A 83 -0.64 4.65 -18.38
N VAL A 84 -0.03 4.51 -17.20
CA VAL A 84 -0.64 3.89 -16.02
C VAL A 84 -0.94 4.94 -14.97
N VAL A 85 -2.13 4.90 -14.38
CA VAL A 85 -2.45 5.63 -13.14
C VAL A 85 -2.71 4.62 -12.03
N THR A 86 -2.02 4.74 -10.91
CA THR A 86 -2.10 3.78 -9.79
C THR A 86 -2.05 4.48 -8.44
N ILE A 87 -2.64 3.89 -7.40
CA ILE A 87 -2.45 4.36 -6.03
C ILE A 87 -1.07 3.95 -5.51
N ALA A 88 -0.31 4.88 -4.94
CA ALA A 88 1.10 4.64 -4.67
C ALA A 88 1.38 3.64 -3.53
N SER A 89 0.69 3.79 -2.39
CA SER A 89 0.75 2.88 -1.24
C SER A 89 2.21 2.51 -0.85
N GLY A 90 2.50 1.23 -0.60
CA GLY A 90 3.84 0.73 -0.27
C GLY A 90 4.86 0.80 -1.42
N GLY A 91 4.45 1.11 -2.65
CA GLY A 91 5.33 1.37 -3.79
C GLY A 91 6.00 0.16 -4.46
N CYS A 92 5.87 -1.05 -3.92
CA CYS A 92 6.46 -2.25 -4.52
C CYS A 92 5.82 -2.62 -5.87
N ASN A 93 4.50 -2.43 -6.03
CA ASN A 93 3.82 -2.76 -7.29
C ASN A 93 4.19 -1.80 -8.42
N ILE A 94 4.36 -0.50 -8.14
CA ILE A 94 4.86 0.47 -9.12
C ILE A 94 6.19 -0.01 -9.72
N LEU A 95 7.13 -0.41 -8.85
CA LEU A 95 8.43 -0.90 -9.30
C LEU A 95 8.30 -2.23 -10.06
N ALA A 96 7.37 -3.12 -9.66
CA ALA A 96 7.08 -4.33 -10.41
C ALA A 96 6.53 -4.03 -11.82
N TYR A 97 5.64 -3.05 -11.96
CA TYR A 97 5.08 -2.64 -13.26
C TYR A 97 6.14 -2.15 -14.25
N LEU A 98 7.24 -1.58 -13.76
CA LEU A 98 8.36 -1.15 -14.62
C LEU A 98 9.04 -2.30 -15.36
N THR A 99 8.87 -3.54 -14.92
CA THR A 99 9.35 -4.73 -15.65
C THR A 99 8.71 -4.88 -17.04
N ARG A 100 7.50 -4.31 -17.22
CA ARG A 100 6.79 -4.28 -18.51
C ARG A 100 7.09 -3.05 -19.37
N SER A 101 8.01 -2.19 -18.91
CA SER A 101 8.43 -0.99 -19.63
C SER A 101 7.26 -0.08 -20.09
N PRO A 102 6.29 0.27 -19.23
CA PRO A 102 5.23 1.22 -19.58
C PRO A 102 5.83 2.55 -20.03
N ALA A 103 5.10 3.36 -20.79
CA ALA A 103 5.56 4.71 -21.16
C ALA A 103 5.66 5.62 -19.93
N ARG A 104 4.69 5.50 -19.02
CA ARG A 104 4.60 6.32 -17.80
C ARG A 104 3.78 5.62 -16.73
N VAL A 105 4.17 5.80 -15.47
CA VAL A 105 3.39 5.45 -14.29
C VAL A 105 3.20 6.70 -13.44
N ASP A 106 1.97 7.20 -13.37
CA ASP A 106 1.56 8.22 -12.42
C ASP A 106 1.05 7.54 -11.15
N ALA A 107 1.83 7.59 -10.08
CA ALA A 107 1.47 7.02 -8.79
C ALA A 107 0.96 8.11 -7.84
N VAL A 108 -0.29 7.99 -7.40
CA VAL A 108 -1.02 9.02 -6.66
C VAL A 108 -1.33 8.51 -5.25
N ASP A 109 -1.12 9.33 -4.22
CA ASP A 109 -1.51 8.97 -2.84
C ASP A 109 -1.83 10.21 -2.03
N LEU A 110 -2.76 10.10 -1.09
CA LEU A 110 -3.10 11.14 -0.12
C LEU A 110 -2.16 11.14 1.10
N ASN A 111 -1.52 9.99 1.38
CA ASN A 111 -0.69 9.79 2.55
C ASN A 111 0.76 10.23 2.30
N ALA A 112 1.17 11.30 2.98
CA ALA A 112 2.53 11.83 2.90
C ALA A 112 3.62 10.81 3.30
N ALA A 113 3.33 9.85 4.18
CA ALA A 113 4.28 8.79 4.53
C ALA A 113 4.51 7.81 3.38
N HIS A 114 3.46 7.47 2.62
CA HIS A 114 3.58 6.65 1.41
C HIS A 114 4.33 7.42 0.32
N ILE A 115 4.06 8.71 0.14
CA ILE A 115 4.81 9.56 -0.80
C ILE A 115 6.31 9.55 -0.46
N ALA A 116 6.67 9.75 0.81
CA ALA A 116 8.07 9.72 1.24
C ALA A 116 8.72 8.33 1.08
N LEU A 117 7.97 7.24 1.26
CA LEU A 117 8.43 5.88 1.01
C LEU A 117 8.68 5.62 -0.48
N ASN A 118 7.74 6.01 -1.33
CA ASN A 118 7.85 5.84 -2.77
C ASN A 118 9.05 6.60 -3.34
N ARG A 119 9.20 7.88 -2.99
CA ARG A 119 10.35 8.68 -3.44
C ARG A 119 11.68 8.10 -2.97
N MET A 120 11.74 7.59 -1.74
CA MET A 120 12.93 6.92 -1.21
C MET A 120 13.22 5.59 -1.92
N LYS A 121 12.21 4.79 -2.28
CA LYS A 121 12.39 3.61 -3.12
C LYS A 121 12.90 3.95 -4.52
N LEU A 122 12.37 4.99 -5.16
CA LEU A 122 12.83 5.42 -6.48
C LEU A 122 14.30 5.89 -6.44
N GLU A 123 14.67 6.72 -5.47
CA GLU A 123 16.07 7.15 -5.32
C GLU A 123 16.99 5.99 -4.92
N ALA A 124 16.53 5.03 -4.11
CA ALA A 124 17.31 3.84 -3.81
C ALA A 124 17.64 3.04 -5.06
N VAL A 125 16.66 2.81 -5.95
CA VAL A 125 16.89 2.13 -7.24
C VAL A 125 17.87 2.93 -8.12
N ARG A 126 17.73 4.25 -8.16
CA ARG A 126 18.61 5.14 -8.95
C ARG A 126 20.04 5.19 -8.45
N ARG A 127 20.25 5.19 -7.13
CA ARG A 127 21.49 5.66 -6.50
C ARG A 127 22.26 4.58 -5.77
N LEU A 128 21.61 3.50 -5.31
CA LEU A 128 22.35 2.41 -4.68
C LEU A 128 23.30 1.76 -5.69
N PRO A 129 24.52 1.35 -5.28
CA PRO A 129 25.55 0.89 -6.21
C PRO A 129 25.18 -0.40 -6.96
N SER A 130 24.47 -1.32 -6.31
CA SER A 130 24.17 -2.63 -6.89
C SER A 130 22.78 -3.16 -6.51
N GLN A 131 22.36 -4.23 -7.19
CA GLN A 131 21.16 -4.98 -6.84
C GLN A 131 21.26 -5.57 -5.42
N ALA A 132 22.43 -6.02 -5.01
CA ALA A 132 22.65 -6.57 -3.67
C ALA A 132 22.47 -5.48 -2.59
N ASP A 133 22.87 -4.23 -2.86
CA ASP A 133 22.62 -3.10 -1.97
C ASP A 133 21.12 -2.79 -1.86
N LEU A 134 20.39 -2.85 -2.98
CA LEU A 134 18.95 -2.65 -2.99
C LEU A 134 18.22 -3.75 -2.20
N PHE A 135 18.61 -5.01 -2.40
CA PHE A 135 18.09 -6.14 -1.63
C PHE A 135 18.43 -6.03 -0.15
N ARG A 136 19.67 -5.67 0.21
CA ARG A 136 20.03 -5.46 1.63
C ARG A 136 19.17 -4.37 2.28
N PHE A 137 18.84 -3.31 1.53
CA PHE A 137 18.06 -2.19 2.05
C PHE A 137 16.58 -2.53 2.30
N PHE A 138 15.96 -3.32 1.41
CA PHE A 138 14.51 -3.58 1.41
C PHE A 138 14.11 -5.07 1.54
N GLY A 139 15.06 -5.99 1.52
CA GLY A 139 14.86 -7.43 1.54
C GLY A 139 15.34 -8.05 2.85
N ALA A 140 16.54 -7.65 3.28
CA ALA A 140 17.18 -8.15 4.49
C ALA A 140 16.70 -7.43 5.76
N ALA A 141 16.86 -8.10 6.89
CA ALA A 141 16.67 -7.53 8.23
C ALA A 141 18.02 -7.32 8.93
N ASP A 142 17.98 -6.59 10.05
CA ASP A 142 19.09 -6.46 11.01
C ASP A 142 20.44 -6.03 10.41
N THR A 143 20.38 -5.14 9.42
CA THR A 143 21.55 -4.59 8.74
C THR A 143 21.79 -3.13 9.13
N SER A 144 22.64 -2.90 10.14
CA SER A 144 22.93 -1.56 10.68
C SER A 144 23.45 -0.52 9.67
N HIS A 145 23.96 -0.97 8.53
CA HIS A 145 24.55 -0.12 7.49
C HIS A 145 23.51 0.52 6.55
N ASN A 146 22.21 0.19 6.69
CA ASN A 146 21.19 0.74 5.81
C ASN A 146 20.99 2.24 6.01
N SER A 147 21.01 2.75 7.24
CA SER A 147 20.95 4.18 7.50
C SER A 147 22.17 4.95 6.98
N GLU A 148 23.35 4.34 6.97
CA GLU A 148 24.56 4.91 6.37
C GLU A 148 24.47 4.94 4.84
N ALA A 149 23.98 3.86 4.23
CA ALA A 149 23.73 3.81 2.78
C ALA A 149 22.70 4.86 2.37
N TYR A 150 21.66 5.09 3.19
CA TYR A 150 20.72 6.18 3.00
C TYR A 150 21.42 7.53 3.00
N ASP A 151 22.22 7.84 4.02
CA ASP A 151 22.90 9.13 4.14
C ASP A 151 23.83 9.41 2.95
N ARG A 152 24.54 8.37 2.52
CA ARG A 152 25.54 8.46 1.45
C ARG A 152 24.93 8.54 0.06
N PHE A 153 23.94 7.70 -0.24
CA PHE A 153 23.47 7.49 -1.62
C PHE A 153 22.07 8.04 -1.88
N ILE A 154 21.21 8.16 -0.87
CA ILE A 154 19.78 8.46 -1.07
C ILE A 154 19.42 9.88 -0.61
N ALA A 155 19.78 10.22 0.63
CA ALA A 155 19.43 11.50 1.25
C ALA A 155 19.82 12.75 0.45
N PRO A 156 20.98 12.79 -0.26
CA PRO A 156 21.35 13.96 -1.07
C PRO A 156 20.43 14.23 -2.26
N HIS A 157 19.67 13.23 -2.71
CA HIS A 157 18.81 13.31 -3.89
C HIS A 157 17.32 13.33 -3.57
N LEU A 158 16.96 13.16 -2.29
CA LEU A 158 15.57 13.24 -1.86
C LEU A 158 15.10 14.69 -1.79
N ASP A 159 13.83 14.90 -2.13
CA ASP A 159 13.18 16.19 -1.92
C ASP A 159 13.14 16.55 -0.41
N PRO A 160 13.11 17.86 -0.07
CA PRO A 160 13.17 18.29 1.33
C PRO A 160 12.07 17.71 2.23
N VAL A 161 10.87 17.47 1.70
CA VAL A 161 9.73 16.97 2.49
C VAL A 161 9.94 15.49 2.84
N SER A 162 10.33 14.68 1.86
CA SER A 162 10.62 13.25 2.08
C SER A 162 11.85 13.06 2.96
N ARG A 163 12.90 13.85 2.75
CA ARG A 163 14.11 13.82 3.58
C ARG A 163 13.78 14.15 5.04
N HIS A 164 13.04 15.24 5.27
CA HIS A 164 12.59 15.60 6.61
C HIS A 164 11.78 14.49 7.29
N TYR A 165 10.92 13.79 6.55
CA TYR A 165 10.16 12.66 7.09
C TYR A 165 11.07 11.53 7.63
N TRP A 166 12.09 11.14 6.86
CA TRP A 166 13.01 10.05 7.20
C TRP A 166 14.06 10.44 8.26
N GLU A 167 14.50 11.70 8.27
CA GLU A 167 15.46 12.21 9.25
C GLU A 167 14.80 12.62 10.58
N ARG A 168 13.46 12.70 10.63
CA ARG A 168 12.73 13.03 11.87
C ARG A 168 13.12 12.08 12.99
N ARG A 169 13.49 12.66 14.13
CA ARG A 169 13.89 11.92 15.33
C ARG A 169 12.69 11.60 16.21
N ASN A 170 12.73 10.43 16.84
CA ASN A 170 11.81 10.09 17.93
C ASN A 170 12.31 10.68 19.26
N TRP A 171 11.55 10.48 20.33
CA TRP A 171 11.89 10.99 21.68
C TRP A 171 13.23 10.46 22.23
N ARG A 172 13.76 9.35 21.69
CA ARG A 172 15.08 8.80 22.03
C ARG A 172 16.20 9.33 21.12
N GLY A 173 15.94 10.36 20.31
CA GLY A 173 16.91 10.93 19.37
C GLY A 173 17.21 10.08 18.13
N ARG A 174 16.58 8.91 17.95
CA ARG A 174 16.81 8.04 16.79
C ARG A 174 16.05 8.56 15.58
N ARG A 175 16.73 8.68 14.44
CA ARG A 175 16.11 9.04 13.15
C ARG A 175 15.17 7.93 12.69
N ARG A 176 14.06 8.31 12.04
CA ARG A 176 13.09 7.36 11.49
C ARG A 176 13.74 6.39 10.50
N ILE A 177 14.71 6.83 9.70
CA ILE A 177 15.39 5.96 8.73
C ILE A 177 16.04 4.70 9.37
N GLY A 178 16.41 4.76 10.65
CA GLY A 178 16.96 3.60 11.37
C GLY A 178 15.99 2.42 11.52
N VAL A 179 14.73 2.53 11.05
CA VAL A 179 13.85 1.36 10.90
C VAL A 179 14.37 0.36 9.86
N PHE A 180 15.10 0.82 8.84
CA PHE A 180 15.72 -0.04 7.82
C PHE A 180 17.00 -0.72 8.32
N ASP A 181 17.56 -0.28 9.44
CA ASP A 181 18.67 -1.00 10.10
C ASP A 181 18.21 -2.32 10.74
N ARG A 182 16.90 -2.52 10.80
CA ARG A 182 16.20 -3.66 11.39
C ARG A 182 15.24 -4.22 10.34
N ASN A 183 14.27 -5.02 10.77
CA ASN A 183 13.21 -5.46 9.88
C ASN A 183 12.15 -4.36 9.66
N PHE A 184 12.25 -3.64 8.54
CA PHE A 184 11.27 -2.62 8.14
C PHE A 184 9.83 -3.15 8.03
N TYR A 185 9.65 -4.39 7.60
CA TYR A 185 8.31 -4.99 7.37
C TYR A 185 7.61 -5.41 8.66
N GLN A 186 8.33 -5.40 9.79
CA GLN A 186 7.72 -5.51 11.12
C GLN A 186 7.23 -4.17 11.66
N THR A 187 7.38 -3.08 10.89
CA THR A 187 6.90 -1.74 11.23
C THR A 187 5.58 -1.41 10.51
N GLY A 188 5.05 -0.21 10.76
CA GLY A 188 3.76 0.22 10.23
C GLY A 188 2.57 -0.47 10.89
N LEU A 189 1.37 -0.14 10.44
CA LEU A 189 0.14 -0.67 11.03
C LEU A 189 0.07 -2.18 10.84
N LEU A 190 0.30 -2.67 9.62
CA LEU A 190 0.16 -4.08 9.30
C LEU A 190 1.20 -4.97 10.00
N GLY A 191 2.46 -4.52 10.12
CA GLY A 191 3.50 -5.26 10.85
C GLY A 191 3.12 -5.50 12.31
N LEU A 192 2.44 -4.53 12.94
CA LEU A 192 1.87 -4.67 14.29
C LEU A 192 0.70 -5.65 14.34
N PHE A 193 -0.15 -5.68 13.30
CA PHE A 193 -1.26 -6.65 13.21
C PHE A 193 -0.78 -8.09 13.06
N ILE A 194 0.18 -8.34 12.18
CA ILE A 194 0.79 -9.67 12.03
C ILE A 194 1.45 -10.09 13.36
N ALA A 195 2.18 -9.17 14.02
CA ALA A 195 2.77 -9.43 15.34
C ALA A 195 1.72 -9.73 16.43
N MET A 196 0.55 -9.11 16.37
CA MET A 196 -0.55 -9.41 17.28
C MET A 196 -1.16 -10.78 16.97
N GLY A 197 -1.41 -11.10 15.70
CA GLY A 197 -1.90 -12.40 15.27
C GLY A 197 -0.99 -13.54 15.73
N HIS A 198 0.33 -13.37 15.59
CA HIS A 198 1.32 -14.30 16.13
C HIS A 198 1.24 -14.47 17.64
N ARG A 199 1.08 -13.37 18.40
CA ARG A 199 0.94 -13.42 19.86
C ARG A 199 -0.35 -14.13 20.27
N THR A 200 -1.45 -13.87 19.58
CA THR A 200 -2.74 -14.52 19.81
C THR A 200 -2.65 -16.02 19.51
N ALA A 201 -2.06 -16.43 18.39
CA ALA A 201 -1.85 -17.84 18.07
C ALA A 201 -1.00 -18.54 19.15
N LYS A 202 0.09 -17.90 19.59
CA LYS A 202 0.96 -18.43 20.66
C LYS A 202 0.23 -18.54 22.00
N PHE A 203 -0.65 -17.60 22.31
CA PHE A 203 -1.52 -17.68 23.49
C PHE A 203 -2.43 -18.92 23.44
N PHE A 204 -2.87 -19.33 22.25
CA PHE A 204 -3.60 -20.58 22.02
C PHE A 204 -2.69 -21.81 21.81
N GLY A 205 -1.38 -21.69 22.08
CA GLY A 205 -0.42 -22.81 22.00
C GLY A 205 0.19 -23.04 20.62
N VAL A 206 -0.13 -22.22 19.62
CA VAL A 206 0.28 -22.42 18.23
C VAL A 206 1.36 -21.41 17.84
N ASN A 207 2.44 -21.86 17.22
CA ASN A 207 3.46 -20.98 16.65
C ASN A 207 3.29 -20.89 15.12
N PRO A 208 2.74 -19.79 14.56
CA PRO A 208 2.48 -19.70 13.12
C PRO A 208 3.74 -19.82 12.25
N ALA A 209 4.92 -19.48 12.79
CA ALA A 209 6.19 -19.61 12.08
C ALA A 209 6.52 -21.06 11.67
N ARG A 210 5.95 -22.06 12.35
CA ARG A 210 6.10 -23.49 11.99
C ARG A 210 5.52 -23.82 10.61
N MET A 211 4.62 -22.97 10.07
CA MET A 211 4.18 -23.09 8.68
C MET A 211 5.36 -23.14 7.71
N MET A 212 6.46 -22.42 8.01
CA MET A 212 7.63 -22.33 7.14
C MET A 212 8.47 -23.62 7.11
N GLU A 213 8.17 -24.58 7.99
CA GLU A 213 8.83 -25.90 8.00
C GLU A 213 8.19 -26.85 6.97
N ALA A 214 7.00 -26.52 6.44
CA ALA A 214 6.29 -27.35 5.49
C ALA A 214 6.96 -27.35 4.11
N ARG A 215 7.20 -28.55 3.57
CA ARG A 215 7.93 -28.77 2.31
C ARG A 215 7.03 -28.82 1.07
N ASN A 216 5.74 -29.00 1.27
CA ASN A 216 4.75 -29.11 0.20
C ASN A 216 3.36 -28.67 0.70
N ILE A 217 2.42 -28.50 -0.23
CA ILE A 217 1.05 -28.07 0.07
C ILE A 217 0.33 -29.06 1.02
N GLY A 218 0.61 -30.35 0.93
CA GLY A 218 0.02 -31.35 1.83
C GLY A 218 0.41 -31.14 3.29
N GLU A 219 1.68 -30.83 3.55
CA GLU A 219 2.17 -30.46 4.88
C GLU A 219 1.63 -29.11 5.35
N GLN A 220 1.53 -28.11 4.46
CA GLN A 220 0.92 -26.81 4.77
C GLN A 220 -0.54 -26.99 5.21
N ARG A 221 -1.32 -27.77 4.45
CA ARG A 221 -2.74 -28.05 4.73
C ARG A 221 -2.92 -28.83 6.02
N ARG A 222 -2.03 -29.79 6.31
CA ARG A 222 -2.02 -30.51 7.58
C ARG A 222 -1.79 -29.57 8.76
N PHE A 223 -0.72 -28.77 8.71
CA PHE A 223 -0.42 -27.79 9.75
C PHE A 223 -1.56 -26.78 9.91
N PHE A 224 -2.15 -26.29 8.81
CA PHE A 224 -3.28 -25.39 8.88
C PHE A 224 -4.48 -26.04 9.59
N ASN A 225 -4.89 -27.23 9.17
CA ASN A 225 -6.07 -27.90 9.72
C ASN A 225 -5.90 -28.35 11.18
N GLU A 226 -4.71 -28.84 11.53
CA GLU A 226 -4.45 -29.40 12.87
C GLU A 226 -4.08 -28.32 13.90
N GLU A 227 -3.42 -27.23 13.48
CA GLU A 227 -2.84 -26.25 14.41
C GLU A 227 -3.49 -24.87 14.27
N LEU A 228 -3.64 -24.32 13.06
CA LEU A 228 -4.13 -22.94 12.88
C LEU A 228 -5.67 -22.84 12.89
N ALA A 229 -6.35 -23.70 12.15
CA ALA A 229 -7.80 -23.68 12.00
C ALA A 229 -8.55 -23.77 13.34
N PRO A 230 -8.15 -24.62 14.32
CA PRO A 230 -8.82 -24.71 15.61
C PRO A 230 -8.81 -23.41 16.43
N VAL A 231 -7.83 -22.53 16.20
CA VAL A 231 -7.78 -21.20 16.86
C VAL A 231 -9.02 -20.38 16.51
N PHE A 232 -9.54 -20.52 15.28
CA PHE A 232 -10.73 -19.81 14.82
C PHE A 232 -12.05 -20.34 15.41
N ASP A 233 -12.03 -21.54 16.00
CA ASP A 233 -13.19 -22.12 16.66
C ASP A 233 -13.34 -21.65 18.13
N ASN A 234 -12.32 -20.96 18.66
CA ASN A 234 -12.34 -20.46 20.03
C ASN A 234 -13.36 -19.33 20.23
N LYS A 235 -14.21 -19.46 21.27
CA LYS A 235 -15.26 -18.47 21.60
C LYS A 235 -14.73 -17.06 21.87
N LEU A 236 -13.55 -16.94 22.50
CA LEU A 236 -12.94 -15.64 22.80
C LEU A 236 -12.48 -14.95 21.51
N LEU A 237 -11.91 -15.71 20.56
CA LEU A 237 -11.53 -15.16 19.27
C LEU A 237 -12.78 -14.74 18.48
N LYS A 238 -13.78 -15.61 18.36
CA LYS A 238 -15.05 -15.29 17.68
C LYS A 238 -15.69 -14.01 18.25
N TRP A 239 -15.68 -13.85 19.57
CA TRP A 239 -16.16 -12.65 20.23
C TRP A 239 -15.30 -11.40 19.97
N ALA A 240 -13.98 -11.54 19.89
CA ALA A 240 -13.09 -10.42 19.59
C ALA A 240 -13.24 -9.96 18.12
N THR A 241 -13.35 -10.90 17.18
CA THR A 241 -13.52 -10.63 15.75
C THR A 241 -14.92 -10.17 15.37
N SER A 242 -15.93 -10.42 16.21
CA SER A 242 -17.30 -9.93 15.97
C SER A 242 -17.47 -8.43 16.24
N ARG A 243 -16.48 -7.79 16.87
CA ARG A 243 -16.49 -6.34 17.11
C ARG A 243 -15.99 -5.62 15.86
N LYS A 244 -16.84 -4.79 15.23
CA LYS A 244 -16.49 -3.99 14.02
C LYS A 244 -15.15 -3.23 14.15
N ALA A 245 -14.75 -2.85 15.37
CA ALA A 245 -13.51 -2.14 15.62
C ALA A 245 -12.21 -2.98 15.62
N SER A 246 -12.27 -4.31 15.70
CA SER A 246 -11.05 -5.13 15.65
C SER A 246 -10.47 -5.28 14.24
N LEU A 247 -11.22 -4.84 13.22
CA LEU A 247 -10.93 -5.08 11.80
C LEU A 247 -10.26 -3.91 11.07
N PHE A 248 -10.20 -2.75 11.72
CA PHE A 248 -9.52 -1.57 11.19
C PHE A 248 -8.06 -1.84 10.81
N GLY A 249 -7.43 -2.76 11.54
CA GLY A 249 -6.06 -3.15 11.30
C GLY A 249 -5.76 -4.00 10.09
N LEU A 250 -6.80 -4.68 9.60
CA LEU A 250 -6.75 -5.55 8.45
C LEU A 250 -7.13 -4.79 7.16
N GLY A 251 -7.27 -3.47 7.23
CA GLY A 251 -7.69 -2.66 6.09
C GLY A 251 -9.14 -2.91 5.69
N ILE A 252 -10.00 -3.36 6.62
CA ILE A 252 -11.40 -3.65 6.32
C ILE A 252 -12.29 -2.49 6.81
N PRO A 253 -13.05 -1.81 5.91
CA PRO A 253 -13.99 -0.78 6.32
C PRO A 253 -15.17 -1.33 7.13
N PRO A 254 -15.60 -0.66 8.22
CA PRO A 254 -16.77 -1.07 9.00
C PRO A 254 -18.07 -1.12 8.21
N ALA A 255 -18.21 -0.26 7.20
CA ALA A 255 -19.36 -0.21 6.31
C ALA A 255 -19.52 -1.52 5.51
N GLN A 256 -18.44 -2.28 5.34
CA GLN A 256 -18.44 -3.54 4.61
C GLN A 256 -18.45 -4.76 5.52
N TYR A 257 -18.46 -4.59 6.84
CA TYR A 257 -18.57 -5.69 7.79
C TYR A 257 -19.78 -6.57 7.45
N ASP A 258 -20.91 -5.94 7.14
CA ASP A 258 -22.18 -6.64 6.89
C ASP A 258 -22.15 -7.36 5.51
N SER A 259 -21.41 -6.83 4.53
CA SER A 259 -21.17 -7.51 3.24
C SER A 259 -20.19 -8.68 3.35
N LEU A 260 -19.24 -8.62 4.29
CA LEU A 260 -18.21 -9.65 4.49
C LEU A 260 -18.73 -10.91 5.17
N ILE A 261 -19.68 -10.76 6.10
CA ILE A 261 -20.28 -11.88 6.83
C ILE A 261 -21.32 -12.65 6.01
N THR A 262 -21.34 -12.49 4.69
CA THR A 262 -22.24 -13.24 3.79
C THR A 262 -21.71 -14.63 3.44
N SER A 263 -20.44 -14.92 3.75
CA SER A 263 -19.78 -16.20 3.46
C SER A 263 -19.76 -17.14 4.68
N GLY A 264 -19.89 -18.46 4.45
CA GLY A 264 -19.73 -19.49 5.49
C GLY A 264 -20.83 -19.51 6.55
N ASP A 265 -20.45 -19.62 7.84
CA ASP A 265 -21.37 -19.53 8.99
C ASP A 265 -21.80 -18.09 9.31
N GLY A 266 -21.44 -17.13 8.45
CA GLY A 266 -21.74 -15.72 8.60
C GLY A 266 -20.96 -15.02 9.71
N THR A 267 -19.77 -15.51 10.05
CA THR A 267 -18.91 -14.88 11.06
C THR A 267 -17.64 -14.30 10.47
N MET A 268 -17.15 -13.20 11.04
CA MET A 268 -15.85 -12.66 10.64
C MET A 268 -14.70 -13.64 10.89
N ALA A 269 -14.83 -14.52 11.89
CA ALA A 269 -13.84 -15.56 12.15
C ALA A 269 -13.73 -16.55 10.98
N SER A 270 -14.84 -16.93 10.34
CA SER A 270 -14.80 -17.80 9.17
C SER A 270 -14.22 -17.11 7.94
N VAL A 271 -14.51 -15.82 7.73
CA VAL A 271 -13.86 -15.01 6.68
C VAL A 271 -12.34 -14.95 6.86
N LEU A 272 -11.87 -14.64 8.08
CA LEU A 272 -10.44 -14.58 8.39
C LEU A 272 -9.78 -15.96 8.28
N ARG A 273 -10.46 -17.03 8.69
CA ARG A 273 -10.01 -18.41 8.53
C ARG A 273 -9.83 -18.74 7.04
N ALA A 274 -10.82 -18.46 6.20
CA ALA A 274 -10.76 -18.76 4.77
C ALA A 274 -9.64 -17.99 4.05
N ARG A 275 -9.45 -16.70 4.39
CA ARG A 275 -8.34 -15.89 3.86
C ARG A 275 -6.98 -16.42 4.28
N LEU A 276 -6.83 -16.79 5.56
CA LEU A 276 -5.59 -17.39 6.05
C LEU A 276 -5.35 -18.77 5.45
N GLU A 277 -6.40 -19.57 5.23
CA GLU A 277 -6.31 -20.87 4.57
C GLU A 277 -5.78 -20.72 3.15
N LYS A 278 -6.35 -19.83 2.36
CA LYS A 278 -5.88 -19.54 1.00
C LYS A 278 -4.40 -19.12 1.00
N LEU A 279 -4.03 -18.19 1.88
CA LEU A 279 -2.63 -17.73 2.01
C LEU A 279 -1.67 -18.88 2.37
N ALA A 280 -2.14 -19.80 3.22
CA ALA A 280 -1.36 -20.92 3.74
C ALA A 280 -1.26 -22.10 2.78
N CYS A 281 -2.32 -22.40 2.03
CA CYS A 281 -2.55 -23.75 1.49
C CYS A 281 -2.83 -23.79 -0.02
N ASP A 282 -3.05 -22.66 -0.69
CA ASP A 282 -3.38 -22.65 -2.12
C ASP A 282 -2.16 -22.40 -3.00
N PHE A 283 -1.05 -21.94 -2.41
CA PHE A 283 0.19 -21.64 -3.12
C PHE A 283 1.41 -22.25 -2.41
N PRO A 284 2.35 -22.87 -3.14
CA PRO A 284 3.62 -23.28 -2.57
C PRO A 284 4.34 -22.09 -1.91
N LEU A 285 4.88 -22.29 -0.70
CA LEU A 285 5.61 -21.25 0.04
C LEU A 285 6.82 -20.72 -0.74
N GLU A 286 7.47 -21.56 -1.55
CA GLU A 286 8.56 -21.17 -2.45
C GLU A 286 8.16 -20.10 -3.48
N ASN A 287 6.86 -19.92 -3.76
CA ASN A 287 6.35 -19.00 -4.77
C ASN A 287 5.50 -17.85 -4.19
N ASN A 288 5.35 -17.78 -2.85
CA ASN A 288 4.45 -16.85 -2.20
C ASN A 288 5.13 -16.02 -1.10
N TYR A 289 5.81 -14.94 -1.47
CA TYR A 289 6.44 -14.03 -0.51
C TYR A 289 5.44 -13.33 0.44
N PHE A 290 4.14 -13.29 0.12
CA PHE A 290 3.12 -12.77 1.05
C PHE A 290 2.95 -13.72 2.24
N ALA A 291 2.94 -15.03 2.00
CA ALA A 291 2.93 -16.04 3.06
C ALA A 291 4.18 -15.94 3.93
N TRP A 292 5.36 -15.68 3.36
CA TRP A 292 6.58 -15.40 4.13
C TRP A 292 6.43 -14.19 5.05
N GLN A 293 5.81 -13.10 4.58
CA GLN A 293 5.54 -11.94 5.41
C GLN A 293 4.53 -12.24 6.53
N ALA A 294 3.52 -13.06 6.27
CA ALA A 294 2.55 -13.47 7.29
C ALA A 294 3.13 -14.43 8.35
N PHE A 295 3.91 -15.44 7.92
CA PHE A 295 4.36 -16.53 8.81
C PHE A 295 5.81 -16.37 9.28
N ALA A 296 6.75 -15.94 8.43
CA ALA A 296 8.14 -15.68 8.81
C ALA A 296 8.38 -14.22 9.28
N ARG A 297 7.47 -13.29 8.96
CA ARG A 297 7.60 -11.85 9.27
C ARG A 297 8.87 -11.22 8.68
N ARG A 298 9.29 -11.71 7.51
CA ARG A 298 10.39 -11.20 6.68
C ARG A 298 10.16 -11.60 5.22
N TYR A 299 10.91 -11.02 4.30
CA TYR A 299 11.07 -11.60 2.97
C TYR A 299 12.00 -12.82 3.02
N PRO A 300 11.88 -13.73 2.04
CA PRO A 300 12.87 -14.79 1.86
C PRO A 300 14.25 -14.19 1.54
N GLU A 301 15.31 -14.90 1.91
CA GLU A 301 16.66 -14.58 1.41
C GLU A 301 16.80 -15.04 -0.05
N PRO A 302 17.74 -14.50 -0.83
CA PRO A 302 17.92 -14.88 -2.22
C PRO A 302 18.21 -16.38 -2.33
N GLY A 303 17.35 -17.11 -3.05
CA GLY A 303 17.43 -18.56 -3.22
C GLY A 303 16.57 -19.38 -2.25
N GLU A 304 15.96 -18.77 -1.22
CA GLU A 304 15.02 -19.47 -0.34
C GLU A 304 13.62 -19.60 -0.96
N ALA A 305 13.13 -18.53 -1.60
CA ALA A 305 11.84 -18.49 -2.29
C ALA A 305 11.80 -17.30 -3.27
N ALA A 306 10.73 -17.24 -4.07
CA ALA A 306 10.42 -16.11 -4.94
C ALA A 306 10.34 -14.81 -4.14
N LEU A 307 10.97 -13.77 -4.66
CA LEU A 307 10.96 -12.43 -4.09
C LEU A 307 9.88 -11.57 -4.76
N PRO A 308 9.47 -10.45 -4.14
CA PRO A 308 8.76 -9.41 -4.87
C PRO A 308 9.55 -9.02 -6.13
N ALA A 309 8.87 -8.84 -7.26
CA ALA A 309 9.51 -8.62 -8.56
C ALA A 309 10.57 -7.49 -8.54
N TYR A 310 10.36 -6.43 -7.75
CA TYR A 310 11.29 -5.32 -7.63
C TYR A 310 12.61 -5.62 -6.87
N LEU A 311 12.66 -6.72 -6.13
CA LEU A 311 13.84 -7.20 -5.43
C LEU A 311 14.54 -8.34 -6.16
N GLU A 312 13.90 -8.96 -7.14
CA GLU A 312 14.49 -10.03 -7.94
C GLU A 312 15.63 -9.52 -8.83
N LYS A 313 16.78 -10.21 -8.78
CA LYS A 313 17.97 -9.84 -9.56
C LYS A 313 17.69 -9.74 -11.06
N ARG A 314 16.87 -10.64 -11.61
CA ARG A 314 16.52 -10.67 -13.04
C ARG A 314 15.80 -9.41 -13.53
N ASN A 315 15.12 -8.68 -12.64
CA ASN A 315 14.33 -7.50 -13.00
C ASN A 315 15.08 -6.18 -12.77
N TYR A 316 16.23 -6.23 -12.10
CA TYR A 316 16.91 -5.05 -11.60
C TYR A 316 17.28 -4.05 -12.70
N GLU A 317 17.96 -4.50 -13.76
CA GLU A 317 18.39 -3.62 -14.85
C GLU A 317 17.21 -2.99 -15.58
N THR A 318 16.16 -3.77 -15.86
CA THR A 318 14.93 -3.28 -16.50
C THR A 318 14.25 -2.22 -15.66
N ILE A 319 14.11 -2.47 -14.35
CA ILE A 319 13.48 -1.53 -13.42
C ILE A 319 14.32 -0.25 -13.32
N ARG A 320 15.64 -0.38 -13.17
CA ARG A 320 16.57 0.76 -13.07
C ARG A 320 16.55 1.60 -14.35
N GLY A 321 16.53 0.98 -15.52
CA GLY A 321 16.44 1.67 -16.82
C GLY A 321 15.09 2.36 -17.07
N ASN A 322 14.03 1.95 -16.38
CA ASN A 322 12.68 2.51 -16.51
C ASN A 322 12.28 3.43 -15.35
N ILE A 323 13.17 3.70 -14.39
CA ILE A 323 12.83 4.38 -13.14
C ILE A 323 12.31 5.81 -13.34
N ASP A 324 12.79 6.48 -14.39
CA ASP A 324 12.40 7.86 -14.74
C ASP A 324 11.02 7.94 -15.40
N ARG A 325 10.38 6.80 -15.64
CA ARG A 325 8.99 6.74 -16.12
C ARG A 325 7.96 6.85 -15.00
N VAL A 326 8.39 6.90 -13.73
CA VAL A 326 7.51 7.04 -12.57
C VAL A 326 7.45 8.49 -12.10
N ALA A 327 6.23 9.01 -11.95
CA ALA A 327 5.94 10.27 -11.28
C ALA A 327 5.11 10.03 -10.02
N ILE A 328 5.55 10.57 -8.88
CA ILE A 328 4.87 10.46 -7.59
C ILE A 328 4.10 11.75 -7.28
N HIS A 329 2.79 11.64 -7.11
CA HIS A 329 1.87 12.76 -6.90
C HIS A 329 1.22 12.67 -5.51
N HIS A 330 1.46 13.67 -4.67
CA HIS A 330 0.73 13.83 -3.41
C HIS A 330 -0.57 14.58 -3.70
N ALA A 331 -1.62 13.86 -4.05
CA ALA A 331 -2.88 14.42 -4.51
C ALA A 331 -4.05 13.46 -4.26
N ASN A 332 -5.28 13.99 -4.33
CA ASN A 332 -6.46 13.15 -4.46
C ASN A 332 -6.53 12.55 -5.89
N LEU A 333 -6.88 11.27 -6.01
CA LEU A 333 -6.93 10.58 -7.31
C LEU A 333 -7.96 11.20 -8.27
N ILE A 334 -9.13 11.60 -7.77
CA ILE A 334 -10.18 12.24 -8.57
C ILE A 334 -9.68 13.58 -9.10
N GLU A 335 -9.11 14.42 -8.23
CA GLU A 335 -8.54 15.72 -8.62
C GLU A 335 -7.38 15.56 -9.62
N PHE A 336 -6.53 14.55 -9.42
CA PHE A 336 -5.44 14.24 -10.33
C PHE A 336 -5.96 13.86 -11.72
N LEU A 337 -6.97 12.98 -11.80
CA LEU A 337 -7.58 12.59 -13.07
C LEU A 337 -8.31 13.76 -13.73
N ALA A 338 -9.00 14.61 -12.96
CA ALA A 338 -9.66 15.82 -13.45
C ALA A 338 -8.69 16.76 -14.19
N GLY A 339 -7.42 16.81 -13.76
CA GLY A 339 -6.36 17.56 -14.44
C GLY A 339 -5.75 16.90 -15.68
N LYS A 340 -6.15 15.67 -16.04
CA LYS A 340 -5.64 14.96 -17.24
C LYS A 340 -6.55 15.17 -18.44
N ASP A 341 -5.95 15.13 -19.63
CA ASP A 341 -6.67 15.15 -20.90
C ASP A 341 -7.57 13.90 -21.08
N ALA A 342 -8.62 14.03 -21.87
CA ALA A 342 -9.46 12.90 -22.26
C ALA A 342 -8.66 11.85 -23.04
N GLY A 343 -8.91 10.57 -22.81
CA GLY A 343 -8.18 9.48 -23.49
C GLY A 343 -6.68 9.35 -23.16
N ALA A 344 -6.21 10.00 -22.10
CA ALA A 344 -4.79 10.04 -21.73
C ALA A 344 -4.27 8.82 -20.93
N VAL A 345 -5.15 7.93 -20.47
CA VAL A 345 -4.77 6.83 -19.56
C VAL A 345 -5.21 5.48 -20.11
N ASP A 346 -4.28 4.53 -20.11
CA ASP A 346 -4.52 3.20 -20.67
C ASP A 346 -4.85 2.17 -19.57
N ARG A 347 -4.28 2.33 -18.37
CA ARG A 347 -4.43 1.37 -17.26
C ARG A 347 -4.65 2.08 -15.93
N PHE A 348 -5.65 1.63 -15.17
CA PHE A 348 -6.00 2.17 -13.86
C PHE A 348 -5.93 1.06 -12.81
N ILE A 349 -5.24 1.32 -11.70
CA ILE A 349 -5.14 0.40 -10.56
C ILE A 349 -5.58 1.16 -9.31
N LEU A 350 -6.70 0.75 -8.71
CA LEU A 350 -7.35 1.49 -7.63
C LEU A 350 -7.18 0.85 -6.25
N LEU A 351 -6.45 -0.27 -6.17
CA LEU A 351 -6.34 -1.08 -4.96
C LEU A 351 -7.74 -1.41 -4.38
N ASP A 352 -7.89 -1.41 -3.06
CA ASP A 352 -9.18 -1.48 -2.34
C ASP A 352 -9.81 -0.12 -2.03
N ALA A 353 -9.31 0.98 -2.61
CA ALA A 353 -9.71 2.33 -2.18
C ALA A 353 -11.21 2.61 -2.30
N GLN A 354 -11.88 1.95 -3.25
CA GLN A 354 -13.31 2.12 -3.52
C GLN A 354 -14.20 1.59 -2.39
N ASP A 355 -13.70 0.68 -1.56
CA ASP A 355 -14.43 0.15 -0.40
C ASP A 355 -14.71 1.23 0.66
N TRP A 356 -13.97 2.33 0.60
CA TRP A 356 -14.02 3.45 1.53
C TRP A 356 -14.80 4.66 1.00
N MET A 357 -15.26 4.61 -0.25
CA MET A 357 -15.87 5.75 -0.93
C MET A 357 -17.39 5.75 -0.77
N THR A 358 -17.98 6.94 -0.68
CA THR A 358 -19.43 7.13 -0.82
C THR A 358 -19.85 6.97 -2.28
N ASP A 359 -21.16 6.85 -2.53
CA ASP A 359 -21.70 6.74 -3.88
C ASP A 359 -21.37 7.98 -4.72
N ASP A 360 -21.41 9.19 -4.14
CA ASP A 360 -20.99 10.42 -4.81
C ASP A 360 -19.51 10.38 -5.20
N GLN A 361 -18.63 9.93 -4.30
CA GLN A 361 -17.20 9.79 -4.58
C GLN A 361 -16.93 8.74 -5.66
N LEU A 362 -17.65 7.61 -5.64
CA LEU A 362 -17.54 6.59 -6.67
C LEU A 362 -17.99 7.11 -8.04
N ASN A 363 -19.11 7.84 -8.11
CA ASN A 363 -19.59 8.44 -9.36
C ASN A 363 -18.61 9.50 -9.88
N ALA A 364 -18.04 10.33 -9.01
CA ALA A 364 -17.02 11.31 -9.39
C ALA A 364 -15.74 10.63 -9.93
N LEU A 365 -15.25 9.60 -9.22
CA LEU A 365 -14.10 8.82 -9.66
C LEU A 365 -14.34 8.15 -11.02
N TRP A 366 -15.46 7.43 -11.18
CA TRP A 366 -15.78 6.72 -12.42
C TRP A 366 -16.08 7.64 -13.59
N SER A 367 -16.60 8.85 -13.34
CA SER A 367 -16.71 9.88 -14.37
C SER A 367 -15.34 10.28 -14.91
N GLU A 368 -14.39 10.58 -14.02
CA GLU A 368 -13.03 10.97 -14.43
C GLU A 368 -12.23 9.83 -15.04
N ILE A 369 -12.36 8.60 -14.52
CA ILE A 369 -11.79 7.40 -15.13
C ILE A 369 -12.34 7.24 -16.56
N THR A 370 -13.67 7.31 -16.73
CA THR A 370 -14.30 7.14 -18.04
C THR A 370 -13.86 8.19 -19.05
N ARG A 371 -13.79 9.46 -18.63
CA ARG A 371 -13.32 10.58 -19.46
C ARG A 371 -11.85 10.43 -19.87
N THR A 372 -10.98 10.09 -18.93
CA THR A 372 -9.53 10.02 -19.16
C THR A 372 -9.08 8.69 -19.77
N ALA A 373 -9.92 7.66 -19.76
CA ALA A 373 -9.62 6.35 -20.33
C ALA A 373 -9.50 6.40 -21.86
N SER A 374 -8.39 5.87 -22.38
CA SER A 374 -8.20 5.61 -23.81
C SER A 374 -9.08 4.44 -24.30
N ALA A 375 -9.15 4.23 -25.62
CA ALA A 375 -9.82 3.06 -26.19
C ALA A 375 -9.14 1.76 -25.70
N GLY A 376 -9.94 0.80 -25.25
CA GLY A 376 -9.42 -0.46 -24.68
C GLY A 376 -8.70 -0.29 -23.32
N ALA A 377 -8.93 0.84 -22.63
CA ALA A 377 -8.42 1.02 -21.28
C ALA A 377 -8.95 -0.05 -20.32
N ARG A 378 -8.15 -0.37 -19.29
CA ARG A 378 -8.50 -1.36 -18.28
C ARG A 378 -8.43 -0.78 -16.88
N VAL A 379 -9.42 -1.09 -16.07
CA VAL A 379 -9.49 -0.73 -14.65
C VAL A 379 -9.48 -2.00 -13.83
N ILE A 380 -8.54 -2.10 -12.91
CA ILE A 380 -8.48 -3.17 -11.92
C ILE A 380 -8.55 -2.62 -10.50
N PHE A 381 -9.23 -3.36 -9.62
CA PHE A 381 -9.34 -3.05 -8.21
C PHE A 381 -9.72 -4.30 -7.41
N ARG A 382 -9.54 -4.22 -6.09
CA ARG A 382 -9.98 -5.26 -5.15
C ARG A 382 -11.10 -4.75 -4.28
N THR A 383 -11.80 -5.69 -3.68
CA THR A 383 -12.82 -5.41 -2.67
C THR A 383 -12.71 -6.39 -1.50
N ALA A 384 -13.16 -5.96 -0.33
CA ALA A 384 -13.17 -6.82 0.84
C ALA A 384 -14.15 -7.99 0.63
N ALA A 385 -15.35 -7.73 0.10
CA ALA A 385 -16.31 -8.77 -0.27
C ALA A 385 -15.97 -9.41 -1.62
N GLU A 386 -16.62 -10.52 -2.00
CA GLU A 386 -16.41 -11.13 -3.32
C GLU A 386 -17.08 -10.37 -4.48
N PRO A 387 -18.33 -9.87 -4.35
CA PRO A 387 -18.99 -9.14 -5.44
C PRO A 387 -18.40 -7.74 -5.64
N SER A 388 -18.45 -7.25 -6.89
CA SER A 388 -18.13 -5.85 -7.18
C SER A 388 -19.10 -4.92 -6.46
N LEU A 389 -18.57 -3.88 -5.81
CA LEU A 389 -19.37 -2.87 -5.12
C LEU A 389 -20.05 -1.87 -6.07
N LEU A 390 -19.73 -1.87 -7.37
CA LEU A 390 -20.16 -0.81 -8.28
C LEU A 390 -21.63 -0.87 -8.69
N PRO A 391 -22.20 -2.05 -9.05
CA PRO A 391 -23.61 -2.12 -9.44
C PRO A 391 -24.53 -1.59 -8.32
N GLY A 392 -25.41 -0.65 -8.66
CA GLY A 392 -26.30 0.01 -7.71
C GLY A 392 -25.70 1.19 -6.94
N ARG A 393 -24.37 1.38 -6.97
CA ARG A 393 -23.66 2.51 -6.34
C ARG A 393 -23.10 3.52 -7.34
N VAL A 394 -22.70 3.05 -8.53
CA VAL A 394 -22.28 3.88 -9.66
C VAL A 394 -23.39 3.93 -10.72
N SER A 395 -23.60 5.09 -11.33
CA SER A 395 -24.58 5.30 -12.39
C SER A 395 -24.44 4.26 -13.50
N ALA A 396 -25.57 3.68 -13.92
CA ALA A 396 -25.62 2.75 -15.05
C ALA A 396 -25.03 3.37 -16.32
N SER A 397 -25.27 4.66 -16.59
CA SER A 397 -24.71 5.37 -17.76
C SER A 397 -23.18 5.41 -17.81
N LEU A 398 -22.52 5.36 -16.65
CA LEU A 398 -21.06 5.24 -16.58
C LEU A 398 -20.66 3.77 -16.78
N LEU A 399 -21.28 2.85 -16.04
CA LEU A 399 -20.93 1.43 -16.10
C LEU A 399 -21.21 0.79 -17.47
N ASP A 400 -22.22 1.25 -18.21
CA ASP A 400 -22.57 0.76 -19.55
C ASP A 400 -21.49 1.04 -20.61
N GLN A 401 -20.54 1.95 -20.31
CA GLN A 401 -19.37 2.20 -21.14
C GLN A 401 -18.23 1.19 -20.90
N TRP A 402 -18.42 0.28 -19.94
CA TRP A 402 -17.45 -0.72 -19.54
C TRP A 402 -18.03 -2.14 -19.65
N SER A 403 -17.18 -3.08 -20.00
CA SER A 403 -17.45 -4.51 -19.89
C SER A 403 -16.84 -5.04 -18.60
N TYR A 404 -17.67 -5.59 -17.72
CA TYR A 404 -17.19 -6.28 -16.52
C TYR A 404 -16.79 -7.71 -16.90
N GLU A 405 -15.50 -8.01 -16.80
CA GLU A 405 -14.95 -9.33 -17.14
C GLU A 405 -15.12 -10.28 -15.96
N SER A 406 -16.36 -10.76 -15.73
CA SER A 406 -16.71 -11.47 -14.50
C SER A 406 -15.97 -12.79 -14.31
N ASP A 407 -15.79 -13.57 -15.38
CA ASP A 407 -15.09 -14.86 -15.35
C ASP A 407 -13.59 -14.67 -15.09
N ALA A 408 -12.96 -13.76 -15.84
CA ALA A 408 -11.56 -13.40 -15.64
C ALA A 408 -11.33 -12.81 -14.24
N SER A 409 -12.26 -12.00 -13.73
CA SER A 409 -12.21 -11.44 -12.38
C SER A 409 -12.15 -12.53 -11.31
N ARG A 410 -12.97 -13.60 -11.44
CA ARG A 410 -12.95 -14.76 -10.53
C ARG A 410 -11.65 -15.55 -10.65
N GLU A 411 -11.16 -15.76 -11.87
CA GLU A 411 -9.87 -16.44 -12.11
C GLU A 411 -8.71 -15.67 -11.48
N PHE A 412 -8.62 -14.36 -11.73
CA PHE A 412 -7.59 -13.51 -11.14
C PHE A 412 -7.69 -13.45 -9.62
N SER A 413 -8.90 -13.40 -9.06
CA SER A 413 -9.10 -13.52 -7.61
C SER A 413 -8.53 -14.83 -7.09
N ALA A 414 -8.83 -15.98 -7.72
CA ALA A 414 -8.33 -17.28 -7.30
C ALA A 414 -6.80 -17.37 -7.30
N ARG A 415 -6.13 -16.72 -8.26
CA ARG A 415 -4.66 -16.73 -8.40
C ARG A 415 -3.93 -15.66 -7.59
N ASP A 416 -4.63 -14.67 -7.01
CA ASP A 416 -4.00 -13.63 -6.20
C ASP A 416 -3.41 -14.23 -4.90
N ARG A 417 -2.08 -14.28 -4.84
CA ARG A 417 -1.30 -14.92 -3.76
C ARG A 417 -1.39 -14.21 -2.42
N SER A 418 -1.79 -12.93 -2.41
CA SER A 418 -1.88 -12.13 -1.19
C SER A 418 -3.00 -12.61 -0.26
N ALA A 419 -4.06 -13.16 -0.84
CA ALA A 419 -5.23 -13.73 -0.16
C ALA A 419 -5.92 -12.81 0.87
N ILE A 420 -5.73 -11.49 0.77
CA ILE A 420 -6.33 -10.51 1.70
C ILE A 420 -7.74 -10.12 1.30
N TYR A 421 -8.04 -10.08 0.00
CA TYR A 421 -9.28 -9.55 -0.55
C TYR A 421 -10.28 -10.65 -0.88
N GLY A 422 -11.58 -10.30 -0.84
CA GLY A 422 -12.64 -11.21 -1.27
C GLY A 422 -12.80 -11.24 -2.78
N GLY A 423 -12.65 -10.07 -3.42
CA GLY A 423 -12.85 -9.89 -4.85
C GLY A 423 -11.66 -9.23 -5.54
N PHE A 424 -11.38 -9.68 -6.76
CA PHE A 424 -10.60 -8.96 -7.77
C PHE A 424 -11.56 -8.62 -8.90
N HIS A 425 -11.49 -7.40 -9.43
CA HIS A 425 -12.41 -6.93 -10.47
C HIS A 425 -11.65 -6.32 -11.65
N LEU A 426 -12.03 -6.73 -12.85
CA LEU A 426 -11.55 -6.19 -14.11
C LEU A 426 -12.71 -5.58 -14.91
N TYR A 427 -12.56 -4.31 -15.26
CA TYR A 427 -13.44 -3.62 -16.20
C TYR A 427 -12.62 -3.17 -17.42
N VAL A 428 -13.16 -3.43 -18.62
CA VAL A 428 -12.54 -3.07 -19.90
C VAL A 428 -13.42 -2.04 -20.60
N LYS A 429 -12.83 -0.94 -21.05
CA LYS A 429 -13.58 0.12 -21.74
C LYS A 429 -14.09 -0.42 -23.08
N ARG A 430 -15.39 -0.29 -23.32
CA ARG A 430 -15.99 -0.70 -24.60
C ARG A 430 -15.45 0.16 -25.72
N ALA A 431 -15.39 -0.41 -26.92
CA ALA A 431 -15.20 0.39 -28.12
C ALA A 431 -16.38 1.38 -28.23
N ALA A 432 -16.06 2.63 -28.58
CA ALA A 432 -17.06 3.68 -28.77
C ALA A 432 -17.94 3.41 -29.99
#